data_AF-A0A9P8UC11-F1
#
_entry.id   AF-A0A9P8UC11-F1
#
_cell.length_a   1.000
_cell.length_b   1.000
_cell.length_c   1.000
_cell.angle_alpha   90.00
_cell.angle_beta   90.00
_cell.angle_gamma   90.00
#
_symmetry.space_group_name_H-M   'P 1'
#
loop_
_entity.id
_entity.type
_entity.pdbx_description
1 polymer ?
#
loop_
_entity_poly.entity_id
_entity_poly.type
_entity_poly.pdbx_seq_one_letter_code
_entity_poly.pdbx_strand_id
1 'polypeptide(L)' 'MTVANKDGSTPIYVAASNGYLDIVKFFLENNADIMIANKDGRTPAYGAAVGGHLDVVRFLLNSNADSTFFWSTRQVEISS' A
#
# COMPACT_ATOMS: atom_id res chain seq x y z
N MET A 1 2.24 -6.88 -9.29
CA MET A 1 3.57 -6.33 -9.68
C MET A 1 4.43 -6.21 -8.43
N THR A 2 5.44 -7.07 -8.25
CA THR A 2 6.24 -7.17 -6.99
C THR A 2 7.74 -6.89 -7.18
N VAL A 3 8.14 -6.40 -8.35
CA VAL A 3 9.57 -6.25 -8.67
C VAL A 3 10.10 -4.96 -8.02
N ALA A 4 10.88 -5.12 -6.95
CA ALA A 4 11.60 -4.05 -6.29
C ALA A 4 12.91 -3.72 -7.03
N ASN A 5 13.34 -2.46 -6.99
CA ASN A 5 14.63 -2.06 -7.55
C ASN A 5 15.80 -2.61 -6.70
N LYS A 6 17.05 -2.31 -7.08
CA LYS A 6 18.25 -2.78 -6.35
C LYS A 6 18.25 -2.36 -4.87
N ASP A 7 17.55 -1.28 -4.52
CA ASP A 7 17.41 -0.75 -3.16
C ASP A 7 16.18 -1.33 -2.42
N GLY A 8 15.43 -2.23 -3.06
CA GLY A 8 14.20 -2.76 -2.49
C GLY A 8 13.00 -1.82 -2.59
N SER A 9 13.13 -0.66 -3.21
CA SER A 9 12.02 0.25 -3.45
C SER A 9 11.12 -0.30 -4.55
N THR A 10 9.85 -0.50 -4.21
CA THR A 10 8.80 -0.87 -5.16
C THR A 10 8.33 0.38 -5.94
N PRO A 11 7.79 0.22 -7.16
CA PRO A 11 7.23 1.34 -7.91
C PRO A 11 6.18 2.13 -7.12
N ILE A 12 5.37 1.43 -6.32
CA ILE A 12 4.36 2.04 -5.45
C ILE A 12 4.98 2.85 -4.31
N TYR A 13 6.14 2.44 -3.76
CA TYR A 13 6.87 3.23 -2.77
C TYR A 13 7.31 4.57 -3.35
N VAL A 14 7.87 4.56 -4.56
CA VAL A 14 8.33 5.78 -5.24
C VAL A 14 7.15 6.69 -5.60
N ALA A 15 6.04 6.14 -6.08
CA ALA A 15 4.83 6.92 -6.35
C ALA A 15 4.30 7.56 -5.07
N ALA A 16 4.27 6.81 -3.96
CA ALA A 16 3.78 7.31 -2.69
C ALA A 16 4.69 8.38 -2.08
N SER A 17 6.02 8.21 -2.14
CA SER A 17 6.98 9.19 -1.61
C SER A 17 7.00 10.52 -2.37
N ASN A 18 6.52 10.54 -3.62
CA ASN A 18 6.41 11.74 -4.44
C ASN A 18 4.98 12.33 -4.47
N GLY A 19 4.02 11.71 -3.77
CA GLY A 19 2.65 12.21 -3.71
C GLY A 19 1.79 11.90 -4.94
N TYR A 20 2.19 10.95 -5.78
CA TYR A 20 1.47 10.60 -7.01
C TYR A 20 0.28 9.69 -6.73
N LEU A 21 -0.78 10.24 -6.12
CA LEU A 21 -1.98 9.51 -5.72
C LEU A 21 -2.62 8.72 -6.86
N ASP A 22 -2.71 9.30 -8.06
CA ASP A 22 -3.35 8.64 -9.21
C ASP A 22 -2.57 7.40 -9.67
N ILE A 23 -1.24 7.45 -9.57
CA ILE A 23 -0.36 6.31 -9.85
C ILE A 23 -0.52 5.24 -8.76
N VAL A 24 -0.63 5.65 -7.49
CA VAL A 24 -0.88 4.73 -6.36
C VAL A 24 -2.22 4.01 -6.53
N LYS A 25 -3.28 4.70 -6.95
CA LYS A 25 -4.58 4.11 -7.29
C LYS A 25 -4.48 3.11 -8.43
N PHE A 26 -3.81 3.49 -9.52
CA PHE A 26 -3.59 2.61 -10.67
C PHE A 26 -2.91 1.30 -10.28
N PHE A 27 -1.92 1.35 -9.38
CA PHE A 27 -1.28 0.15 -8.86
C PHE A 27 -2.24 -0.70 -8.02
N LEU A 28 -3.09 -0.09 -7.19
CA LEU A 28 -4.10 -0.78 -6.39
C LEU A 28 -5.10 -1.56 -7.26
N GLU A 29 -5.60 -0.91 -8.31
CA GLU A 29 -6.53 -1.51 -9.28
C GLU A 29 -5.92 -2.71 -10.02
N ASN A 30 -4.59 -2.76 -10.12
CA ASN A 30 -3.84 -3.87 -10.73
C ASN A 30 -3.37 -4.92 -9.70
N ASN A 31 -4.05 -5.03 -8.55
CA ASN A 31 -3.72 -5.96 -7.46
C ASN A 31 -2.25 -5.84 -7.01
N ALA A 32 -1.68 -4.63 -7.03
CA ALA A 32 -0.36 -4.42 -6.44
C ALA A 32 -0.44 -4.54 -4.92
N ASP A 33 0.54 -5.24 -4.37
CA ASP A 33 0.60 -5.48 -2.94
C ASP A 33 1.18 -4.24 -2.24
N ILE A 34 0.30 -3.48 -1.58
CA ILE A 34 0.61 -2.21 -0.92
C ILE A 34 1.34 -2.37 0.40
N MET A 35 1.40 -3.60 0.92
CA MET A 35 2.08 -3.93 2.18
C MET A 35 3.56 -4.28 1.98
N ILE A 36 4.05 -4.36 0.74
CA ILE A 36 5.45 -4.68 0.49
C ILE A 36 6.33 -3.53 1.00
N ALA A 37 6.99 -3.81 2.11
CA ALA A 37 8.04 -2.97 2.65
C ALA A 37 9.31 -3.10 1.78
N ASN A 38 10.05 -1.99 1.66
CA ASN A 38 11.37 -2.02 1.06
C ASN A 38 12.35 -2.83 1.94
N LYS A 39 13.63 -2.94 1.51
CA LYS A 39 14.68 -3.65 2.27
C LYS A 39 14.90 -3.10 3.69
N ASP A 40 14.49 -1.86 3.96
CA ASP A 40 14.59 -1.22 5.28
C ASP A 40 13.31 -1.38 6.12
N GLY A 41 12.34 -2.18 5.68
CA GLY A 41 11.06 -2.32 6.37
C GLY A 41 10.11 -1.13 6.18
N ARG A 42 10.38 -0.22 5.22
CA ARG A 42 9.56 0.97 4.98
C ARG A 42 8.45 0.67 3.96
N THR A 43 7.22 0.94 4.36
CA THR A 43 6.04 0.80 3.49
C THR A 43 5.84 2.03 2.60
N PRO A 44 5.04 1.94 1.52
CA PRO A 44 4.66 3.10 0.72
C PRO A 44 4.01 4.21 1.55
N ALA A 45 3.22 3.84 2.57
CA ALA A 45 2.62 4.79 3.50
C ALA A 45 3.68 5.57 4.32
N TYR A 46 4.77 4.90 4.71
CA TYR A 46 5.91 5.58 5.34
C TYR A 46 6.54 6.60 4.40
N GLY A 47 6.76 6.24 3.13
CA GLY A 47 7.30 7.16 2.12
C GLY A 47 6.43 8.40 1.93
N ALA A 48 5.11 8.22 1.81
CA ALA A 48 4.17 9.33 1.71
C ALA A 48 4.15 10.22 2.97
N ALA A 49 4.25 9.62 4.16
CA ALA A 49 4.32 10.36 5.41
C ALA A 49 5.59 11.22 5.52
N VAL A 50 6.75 10.67 5.11
CA VAL A 50 8.02 11.41 5.06
C VAL A 50 7.96 12.56 4.04
N GLY A 51 7.31 12.34 2.89
CA GLY A 51 7.10 13.37 1.87
C GLY A 51 6.02 14.41 2.21
N GLY A 52 5.26 14.23 3.29
CA GLY A 52 4.17 15.13 3.68
C GLY A 52 2.89 14.97 2.85
N HIS A 53 2.75 13.88 2.09
CA HIS A 53 1.62 13.62 1.19
C HIS A 53 0.45 12.97 1.94
N LEU A 54 -0.25 13.78 2.72
CA LEU A 54 -1.29 13.33 3.65
C LEU A 54 -2.49 12.62 2.96
N ASP A 55 -2.79 13.04 1.74
CA ASP A 55 -3.80 12.47 0.85
C ASP A 55 -3.45 11.03 0.46
N VAL A 56 -2.20 10.78 0.08
CA VAL A 56 -1.69 9.44 -0.24
C VAL A 56 -1.65 8.55 1.00
N VAL A 57 -1.24 9.09 2.15
CA VAL A 57 -1.25 8.34 3.42
C VAL A 57 -2.67 7.88 3.78
N ARG A 58 -3.65 8.79 3.71
CA ARG A 58 -5.05 8.46 3.99
C ARG A 58 -5.59 7.41 3.04
N PHE A 59 -5.27 7.52 1.75
CA PHE A 59 -5.69 6.53 0.75
C PHE A 59 -5.11 5.14 1.07
N LEU A 60 -3.79 5.04 1.26
CA LEU A 60 -3.13 3.78 1.56
C LEU A 60 -3.63 3.13 2.86
N LEU A 61 -3.88 3.91 3.91
CA LEU A 61 -4.43 3.40 5.17
C LEU A 61 -5.86 2.88 5.01
N ASN A 62 -6.71 3.59 4.27
CA ASN A 62 -8.08 3.14 4.01
C ASN A 62 -8.12 1.86 3.18
N SER A 63 -7.26 1.76 2.16
CA SER A 63 -7.12 0.54 1.35
C SER A 63 -6.61 -0.65 2.18
N ASN A 64 -5.73 -0.41 3.15
CA ASN A 64 -5.26 -1.45 4.07
C ASN A 64 -6.36 -1.92 5.03
N ALA A 65 -7.14 -0.99 5.58
CA ALA A 65 -8.22 -1.30 6.52
C ALA A 65 -9.33 -2.15 5.89
N ASP A 66 -9.69 -1.86 4.63
CA ASP A 66 -10.70 -2.62 3.88
C ASP A 66 -10.26 -4.07 3.64
N SER A 67 -8.99 -4.28 3.29
CA SER A 67 -8.42 -5.63 3.19
C SER A 67 -8.46 -6.37 4.53
N THR A 68 -8.36 -5.66 5.67
CA THR A 68 -8.43 -6.31 6.98
C THR A 68 -9.83 -6.66 7.47
N PHE A 69 -10.81 -5.81 7.16
CA PHE A 69 -12.21 -6.07 7.50
C PHE A 69 -12.76 -7.26 6.70
N PHE A 70 -12.34 -7.43 5.45
CA PHE A 70 -12.83 -8.51 4.59
C PHE A 70 -12.38 -9.92 5.05
N TRP A 71 -11.14 -10.08 5.54
CA TRP A 71 -10.69 -11.38 6.06
C TRP A 71 -11.28 -11.71 7.43
N SER A 72 -11.54 -10.69 8.26
CA SER A 72 -12.12 -10.89 9.59
C SER A 72 -13.61 -11.25 9.49
N THR A 73 -14.36 -10.65 8.57
CA THR A 73 -15.78 -10.96 8.35
C THR A 73 -15.99 -12.32 7.68
N ARG A 74 -15.05 -12.78 6.85
CA ARG A 74 -15.16 -14.10 6.20
C ARG A 74 -14.89 -15.29 7.13
N GLN A 75 -14.17 -15.11 8.24
CA GLN A 75 -13.92 -16.19 9.21
C GLN A 75 -15.15 -16.57 10.06
N VAL A 76 -16.11 -15.65 10.27
CA VAL A 76 -17.31 -15.95 11.07
C VAL A 76 -18.36 -16.76 10.30
N GLU A 77 -18.42 -16.69 8.97
CA GLU A 77 -19.40 -17.44 8.16
C GLU A 77 -18.99 -18.88 7.85
N ILE A 78 -17.70 -19.22 7.91
CA ILE A 78 -17.18 -20.57 7.62
C ILE A 78 -17.16 -21.50 8.86
N SER A 79 -17.73 -21.06 9.97
CA SER A 79 -17.81 -21.82 11.23
C SER A 79 -19.24 -22.18 11.66
N SER A 80 -20.24 -22.10 10.76
CA SER A 80 -21.63 -22.51 11.01
C SER A 80 -22.06 -23.68 10.14
#